data_AF-A0A832HEV9-F1
#
_entry.id   AF-A0A832HEV9-F1
#
_cell.length_a   1.000
_cell.length_b   1.000
_cell.length_c   1.000
_cell.angle_alpha   90.00
_cell.angle_beta   90.00
_cell.angle_gamma   90.00
#
_symmetry.space_group_name_H-M   'P 1'
#
loop_
_entity.id
_entity.type
_entity.pdbx_description
1 polymer ?
#
loop_
_entity_poly.entity_id
_entity_poly.type
_entity_poly.pdbx_seq_one_letter_code
_entity_poly.pdbx_strand_id
1 'polypeptide(L)'
;MNWSQLSREEEVARMLREYEHRDFDGIMMALERQFSVLHNRAQLLLTLCGIVITLTGFSGRLIAGTNTAAQIFVIVGLAVTLIAAAIIVWGVLHLHWLTAQTGENRAAWLARSLAYRDMKTAAYRLGMRVLVVGMALYCVAIAIMLVNPHQAVGAFR
;
A
#
# COMPACT_ATOMS: atom_id res chain seq x y z
N MET A 1 11.32 14.21 12.33
CA MET A 1 11.65 14.81 11.02
C MET A 1 10.40 15.51 10.52
N ASN A 2 10.30 16.81 10.76
CA ASN A 2 9.09 17.60 10.48
C ASN A 2 9.15 18.04 9.02
N TRP A 3 8.55 17.28 8.13
CA TRP A 3 8.38 17.69 6.73
C TRP A 3 7.30 18.76 6.73
N SER A 4 7.68 20.04 6.63
CA SER A 4 6.72 21.12 6.43
C SER A 4 5.93 20.82 5.16
N GLN A 5 4.71 20.30 5.32
CA GLN A 5 3.78 20.14 4.22
C GLN A 5 3.42 21.54 3.75
N LEU A 6 3.99 21.96 2.61
CA LEU A 6 3.51 23.12 1.90
C LEU A 6 2.01 22.94 1.69
N SER A 7 1.24 23.98 1.95
CA SER A 7 -0.17 23.99 1.56
C SER A 7 -0.25 23.74 0.05
N ARG A 8 -1.31 23.06 -0.41
CA ARG A 8 -1.49 22.74 -1.83
C ARG A 8 -1.39 24.00 -2.71
N GLU A 9 -1.88 25.13 -2.21
CA GLU A 9 -1.79 26.42 -2.88
C GLU A 9 -0.35 26.94 -3.00
N GLU A 10 0.46 26.73 -1.97
CA GLU A 10 1.89 27.09 -1.96
C GLU A 10 2.70 26.20 -2.90
N GLU A 11 2.37 24.90 -2.97
CA GLU A 11 3.00 23.96 -3.90
C GLU A 11 2.68 24.31 -5.35
N VAL A 12 1.41 24.61 -5.67
CA VAL A 12 0.99 25.09 -6.99
C VAL A 12 1.72 26.38 -7.36
N ALA A 13 1.71 27.39 -6.46
CA ALA A 13 2.36 28.67 -6.71
C ALA A 13 3.89 28.53 -6.88
N ARG A 14 4.51 27.63 -6.12
CA ARG A 14 5.94 27.32 -6.27
C ARG A 14 6.23 26.66 -7.62
N MET A 15 5.48 25.62 -8.00
CA MET A 15 5.67 24.95 -9.28
C MET A 15 5.40 25.88 -10.45
N LEU A 16 4.38 26.74 -10.40
CA LEU A 16 4.13 27.71 -11.46
C LEU A 16 5.25 28.74 -11.59
N ARG A 17 5.85 29.20 -10.48
CA ARG A 17 7.01 30.12 -10.50
C ARG A 17 8.29 29.44 -10.99
N GLU A 18 8.56 28.22 -10.53
CA GLU A 18 9.79 27.49 -10.85
C GLU A 18 9.81 26.99 -12.31
N TYR A 19 8.63 26.80 -12.90
CA TYR A 19 8.44 26.40 -14.29
C TYR A 19 7.83 27.51 -15.15
N GLU A 20 7.84 28.78 -14.72
CA GLU A 20 7.30 29.91 -15.50
C GLU A 20 8.04 30.10 -16.83
N HIS A 21 9.30 29.64 -16.90
CA HIS A 21 10.17 29.71 -18.09
C HIS A 21 10.39 28.37 -18.80
N ARG A 22 9.87 27.26 -18.26
CA ARG A 22 9.92 25.94 -18.91
C ARG A 22 8.50 25.58 -19.30
N ASP A 23 8.30 25.20 -20.55
CA ASP A 23 7.00 24.76 -21.05
C ASP A 23 6.32 23.75 -20.11
N PHE A 24 4.99 23.69 -20.19
CA PHE A 24 4.10 22.87 -19.35
C PHE A 24 4.56 21.40 -19.20
N ASP A 25 5.31 20.90 -20.17
CA ASP A 25 5.98 19.60 -20.19
C ASP A 25 6.85 19.34 -18.95
N GLY A 26 7.53 20.36 -18.43
CA GLY A 26 8.38 20.24 -17.24
C GLY A 26 7.58 19.90 -15.98
N ILE A 27 6.38 20.47 -15.85
CA ILE A 27 5.45 20.19 -14.74
C ILE A 27 4.88 18.78 -14.89
N MET A 28 4.48 18.40 -16.12
CA MET A 28 3.97 17.07 -16.41
C MET A 28 5.00 15.99 -16.07
N MET A 29 6.24 16.15 -16.53
CA MET A 29 7.33 15.21 -16.29
C MET A 29 7.64 15.07 -14.78
N ALA A 30 7.58 16.17 -14.03
CA ALA A 30 7.77 16.15 -12.58
C ALA A 30 6.66 15.36 -11.88
N LEU A 31 5.39 15.57 -12.27
CA LEU A 31 4.25 14.83 -11.73
C LEU A 31 4.33 13.34 -12.09
N GLU A 32 4.58 13.01 -13.36
CA GLU A 32 4.73 11.62 -13.83
C GLU A 32 5.80 10.87 -13.02
N ARG A 33 6.93 11.52 -12.73
CA ARG A 33 7.97 10.94 -11.88
C ARG A 33 7.48 10.66 -10.47
N GLN A 34 6.72 11.59 -9.86
CA GLN A 34 6.14 11.38 -8.52
C GLN A 34 5.13 10.23 -8.50
N PHE A 35 4.24 10.14 -9.50
CA PHE A 35 3.29 9.04 -9.63
C PHE A 35 4.00 7.69 -9.90
N SER A 36 5.05 7.68 -10.71
CA SER A 36 5.87 6.49 -10.96
C SER A 36 6.53 5.98 -9.69
N VAL A 37 7.11 6.87 -8.87
CA VAL A 37 7.68 6.49 -7.56
C VAL A 37 6.61 5.88 -6.65
N LEU A 38 5.41 6.48 -6.59
CA LEU A 38 4.31 5.97 -5.79
C LEU A 38 3.84 4.59 -6.28
N HIS A 39 3.73 4.41 -7.59
CA HIS A 39 3.36 3.14 -8.23
C HIS A 39 4.36 2.04 -7.91
N ASN A 40 5.67 2.30 -8.09
CA ASN A 40 6.73 1.33 -7.79
C ASN A 40 6.71 0.92 -6.31
N ARG A 41 6.53 1.88 -5.39
CA ARG A 41 6.42 1.58 -3.95
C ARG A 41 5.17 0.76 -3.62
N ALA A 42 4.06 0.99 -4.31
CA ALA A 42 2.84 0.21 -4.14
C ALA A 42 3.00 -1.23 -4.65
N GLN A 43 3.69 -1.44 -5.77
CA GLN A 43 4.02 -2.78 -6.27
C GLN A 43 4.82 -3.58 -5.24
N LEU A 44 5.83 -2.97 -4.60
CA LEU A 44 6.59 -3.63 -3.53
C LEU A 44 5.71 -4.12 -2.38
N LEU A 45 4.72 -3.32 -1.95
CA LEU A 45 3.78 -3.75 -0.91
C LEU A 45 2.92 -4.93 -1.37
N LEU A 46 2.46 -4.94 -2.63
CA LEU A 46 1.72 -6.08 -3.17
C LEU A 46 2.56 -7.34 -3.28
N THR A 47 3.84 -7.22 -3.64
CA THR A 47 4.77 -8.35 -3.63
C THR A 47 4.89 -8.94 -2.22
N LEU A 48 5.01 -8.10 -1.18
CA LEU A 48 5.01 -8.56 0.21
C LEU A 48 3.70 -9.28 0.59
N CYS A 49 2.54 -8.74 0.20
CA CYS A 49 1.25 -9.43 0.38
C CYS A 49 1.26 -10.81 -0.29
N GLY A 50 1.73 -10.89 -1.54
CA GLY A 50 1.84 -12.13 -2.30
C GLY A 50 2.72 -13.17 -1.62
N ILE A 51 3.85 -12.75 -1.03
CA ILE A 51 4.73 -13.64 -0.26
C ILE A 51 3.97 -14.23 0.94
N VAL A 52 3.28 -13.42 1.74
CA VAL A 52 2.52 -13.90 2.92
C VAL A 52 1.45 -14.91 2.51
N ILE A 53 0.70 -14.62 1.44
CA ILE A 53 -0.34 -15.53 0.92
C ILE A 53 0.29 -16.85 0.47
N THR A 54 1.41 -16.79 -0.25
CA THR A 54 2.09 -17.96 -0.80
C THR A 54 2.69 -18.84 0.30
N LEU A 55 3.35 -18.25 1.30
CA LEU A 55 3.88 -18.97 2.47
C LEU A 55 2.76 -19.65 3.25
N THR A 56 1.63 -18.97 3.42
CA THR A 56 0.44 -19.55 4.05
C THR A 56 -0.10 -20.73 3.25
N GLY A 57 -0.15 -20.62 1.92
CA GLY A 57 -0.57 -21.70 1.03
C GLY A 57 0.29 -22.96 1.16
N PHE A 58 1.62 -22.81 1.13
CA PHE A 58 2.54 -23.93 1.29
C PHE A 58 2.47 -24.57 2.69
N SER A 59 2.33 -23.75 3.73
CA SER A 59 2.24 -24.22 5.13
C SER A 59 0.82 -24.55 5.59
N GLY A 60 -0.19 -24.47 4.72
CA GLY A 60 -1.61 -24.56 5.09
C GLY A 60 -1.98 -25.85 5.83
N ARG A 61 -1.43 -27.00 5.43
CA ARG A 61 -1.65 -28.28 6.12
C ARG A 61 -1.05 -28.31 7.53
N LEU A 62 0.12 -27.70 7.72
CA LEU A 62 0.74 -27.59 9.05
C LEU A 62 -0.07 -26.66 9.96
N ILE A 63 -0.60 -25.57 9.40
CA ILE A 63 -1.45 -24.62 10.13
C ILE A 63 -2.81 -25.26 10.48
N ALA A 64 -3.40 -26.06 9.60
CA ALA A 64 -4.64 -26.78 9.89
C ALA A 64 -4.48 -27.83 11.01
N GLY A 65 -3.27 -28.36 11.22
CA GLY A 65 -2.95 -29.33 12.27
C GLY A 65 -2.43 -28.73 13.58
N THR A 66 -2.37 -27.40 13.72
CA THR A 66 -1.89 -26.74 14.94
C THR A 66 -3.02 -26.32 15.88
N ASN A 67 -2.69 -25.60 16.95
CA ASN A 67 -3.66 -25.09 17.91
C ASN A 67 -4.62 -24.05 17.32
N THR A 68 -5.86 -24.05 17.81
CA THR A 68 -6.94 -23.16 17.36
C THR A 68 -6.58 -21.68 17.49
N ALA A 69 -5.79 -21.31 18.51
CA ALA A 69 -5.32 -19.94 18.67
C ALA A 69 -4.46 -19.48 17.48
N ALA A 70 -3.43 -20.24 17.08
CA ALA A 70 -2.62 -19.85 15.92
C ALA A 70 -3.44 -19.87 14.63
N GLN A 71 -4.39 -20.79 14.47
CA GLN A 71 -5.29 -20.81 13.31
C GLN A 71 -6.08 -19.49 13.19
N ILE A 72 -6.67 -19.01 14.29
CA ILE A 72 -7.40 -17.73 14.29
C ILE A 72 -6.46 -16.58 13.91
N PHE A 73 -5.28 -16.51 14.50
CA PHE A 73 -4.32 -15.45 14.19
C PHE A 73 -3.84 -15.49 12.73
N VAL A 74 -3.61 -16.67 12.14
CA VAL A 74 -3.28 -16.81 10.72
C VAL A 74 -4.44 -16.32 9.86
N ILE A 75 -5.67 -16.77 10.12
CA ILE A 75 -6.84 -16.42 9.31
C ILE A 75 -7.07 -14.91 9.35
N VAL A 76 -7.04 -14.31 10.54
CA VAL A 76 -7.22 -12.86 10.70
C VAL A 76 -6.05 -12.10 10.05
N GLY A 77 -4.79 -12.52 10.28
CA GLY A 77 -3.62 -11.91 9.67
C GLY A 77 -3.65 -11.95 8.15
N LEU A 78 -4.07 -13.07 7.57
CA LEU A 78 -4.25 -13.24 6.13
C LEU A 78 -5.38 -12.35 5.60
N ALA A 79 -6.53 -12.32 6.27
CA ALA A 79 -7.66 -11.47 5.89
C ALA A 79 -7.27 -9.98 5.91
N VAL A 80 -6.57 -9.53 6.95
CA VAL A 80 -6.06 -8.16 7.05
C VAL A 80 -5.04 -7.86 5.95
N THR A 81 -4.17 -8.81 5.62
CA THR A 81 -3.20 -8.68 4.51
C THR A 81 -3.91 -8.53 3.16
N LEU A 82 -4.99 -9.29 2.93
CA LEU A 82 -5.82 -9.17 1.73
C LEU A 82 -6.54 -7.81 1.65
N ILE A 83 -7.03 -7.30 2.78
CA ILE A 83 -7.61 -5.95 2.86
C ILE A 83 -6.54 -4.89 2.51
N ALA A 84 -5.32 -5.04 2.99
CA ALA A 84 -4.22 -4.15 2.61
C ALA A 84 -3.95 -4.17 1.11
N ALA A 85 -3.88 -5.37 0.51
CA ALA A 85 -3.71 -5.52 -0.94
C ALA A 85 -4.85 -4.84 -1.72
N ALA A 86 -6.10 -5.07 -1.31
CA ALA A 86 -7.27 -4.42 -1.86
C ALA A 86 -7.16 -2.88 -1.84
N ILE A 87 -6.81 -2.29 -0.69
CA ILE A 87 -6.64 -0.83 -0.54
C ILE A 87 -5.58 -0.30 -1.51
N ILE A 88 -4.47 -1.03 -1.70
CA ILE A 88 -3.38 -0.61 -2.58
C ILE A 88 -3.79 -0.72 -4.05
N VAL A 89 -4.46 -1.82 -4.45
CA VAL A 89 -4.95 -2.01 -5.82
C VAL A 89 -5.98 -0.93 -6.19
N TRP A 90 -7.04 -0.78 -5.38
CA TRP A 90 -8.10 0.18 -5.68
C TRP A 90 -7.69 1.63 -5.45
N GLY A 91 -6.89 1.92 -4.42
CA GLY A 91 -6.51 3.30 -4.10
C GLY A 91 -5.36 3.83 -4.95
N VAL A 92 -4.29 3.04 -5.08
CA VAL A 92 -3.03 3.52 -5.68
C VAL A 92 -2.92 3.12 -7.14
N LEU A 93 -3.17 1.85 -7.47
CA LEU A 93 -2.95 1.32 -8.82
C LEU A 93 -4.09 1.61 -9.81
N HIS A 94 -5.26 2.04 -9.31
CA HIS A 94 -6.35 2.45 -10.18
C HIS A 94 -5.89 3.57 -11.15
N LEU A 95 -5.99 3.27 -12.44
CA LEU A 95 -5.44 4.08 -13.51
C LEU A 95 -6.44 5.21 -13.83
N HIS A 96 -6.01 6.44 -13.59
CA HIS A 96 -6.70 7.63 -14.08
C HIS A 96 -5.63 8.50 -14.73
N TRP A 97 -5.76 8.73 -16.03
CA TRP A 97 -4.75 9.43 -16.81
C TRP A 97 -4.66 10.89 -16.37
N LEU A 98 -3.43 11.39 -16.17
CA LEU A 98 -3.18 12.82 -15.89
C LEU A 98 -3.70 13.73 -17.01
N THR A 99 -3.63 13.24 -18.25
CA THR A 99 -4.15 13.89 -19.45
C THR A 99 -5.68 13.97 -19.49
N ALA A 100 -6.39 13.10 -18.76
CA ALA A 100 -7.84 13.12 -18.66
C ALA A 100 -8.36 14.07 -17.57
N GLN A 101 -7.46 14.64 -16.75
CA GLN A 101 -7.88 15.59 -15.72
C GLN A 101 -8.31 16.90 -16.36
N THR A 102 -9.53 17.33 -16.04
CA THR A 102 -10.05 18.61 -16.49
C THR A 102 -9.52 19.74 -15.61
N GLY A 103 -9.35 20.93 -16.18
CA GLY A 103 -9.02 22.14 -15.43
C GLY A 103 -9.23 23.34 -16.34
N GLU A 104 -9.94 24.36 -15.85
CA GLU A 104 -10.24 25.58 -16.64
C GLU A 104 -8.97 26.37 -16.98
N ASN A 105 -7.95 26.26 -16.12
CA ASN A 105 -6.63 26.89 -16.27
C ASN A 105 -5.53 25.94 -15.80
N ARG A 106 -4.27 26.18 -16.22
CA ARG A 106 -3.08 25.38 -15.83
C ARG A 106 -2.95 25.21 -14.31
N ALA A 107 -3.21 26.27 -13.55
CA ALA A 107 -3.19 26.24 -12.08
C ALA A 107 -4.28 25.31 -11.50
N ALA A 108 -5.49 25.33 -12.06
CA ALA A 108 -6.60 24.49 -11.62
C ALA A 108 -6.36 23.01 -11.96
N TRP A 109 -5.81 22.74 -13.14
CA TRP A 109 -5.36 21.39 -13.53
C TRP A 109 -4.28 20.86 -12.58
N LEU A 110 -3.27 21.67 -12.27
CA LEU A 110 -2.19 21.30 -11.36
C LEU A 110 -2.70 21.04 -9.94
N ALA A 111 -3.59 21.89 -9.43
CA ALA A 111 -4.21 21.71 -8.12
C ALA A 111 -4.99 20.39 -8.03
N ARG A 112 -5.76 20.04 -9.07
CA ARG A 112 -6.47 18.75 -9.15
C ARG A 112 -5.51 17.56 -9.24
N SER A 113 -4.43 17.70 -9.99
CA SER A 113 -3.40 16.66 -10.12
C SER A 113 -2.68 16.38 -8.80
N LEU A 114 -2.35 17.44 -8.05
CA LEU A 114 -1.77 17.32 -6.71
C LEU A 114 -2.77 16.73 -5.70
N ALA A 115 -4.04 17.13 -5.76
CA ALA A 115 -5.09 16.53 -4.91
C ALA A 115 -5.24 15.03 -5.18
N TYR A 116 -5.20 14.62 -6.45
CA TYR A 116 -5.24 13.22 -6.84
C TYR A 116 -4.02 12.44 -6.31
N ARG A 117 -2.82 13.02 -6.40
CA ARG A 117 -1.59 12.46 -5.81
C ARG A 117 -1.70 12.28 -4.30
N ASP A 118 -2.22 13.27 -3.59
CA ASP A 118 -2.38 13.23 -2.13
C ASP A 118 -3.34 12.12 -1.70
N MET A 119 -4.45 11.96 -2.42
CA MET A 119 -5.42 10.88 -2.18
C MET A 119 -4.76 9.50 -2.34
N LYS A 120 -4.01 9.28 -3.43
CA LYS A 120 -3.26 8.02 -3.61
C LYS A 120 -2.21 7.81 -2.53
N THR A 121 -1.54 8.87 -2.10
CA THR A 121 -0.54 8.81 -1.03
C THR A 121 -1.18 8.47 0.32
N ALA A 122 -2.39 8.97 0.58
CA ALA A 122 -3.17 8.58 1.76
C ALA A 122 -3.59 7.11 1.71
N ALA A 123 -4.09 6.63 0.56
CA ALA A 123 -4.42 5.21 0.37
C ALA A 123 -3.19 4.30 0.54
N TYR A 124 -2.04 4.70 -0.02
CA TYR A 124 -0.76 4.00 0.19
C TYR A 124 -0.39 3.91 1.67
N ARG A 125 -0.45 5.03 2.40
CA ARG A 125 -0.12 5.06 3.84
C ARG A 125 -1.09 4.20 4.65
N LEU A 126 -2.37 4.20 4.31
CA LEU A 126 -3.36 3.35 4.95
C LEU A 126 -3.07 1.87 4.68
N GLY A 127 -2.91 1.49 3.41
CA GLY A 127 -2.59 0.11 3.01
C GLY A 127 -1.31 -0.40 3.66
N MET A 128 -0.27 0.44 3.75
CA MET A 128 0.98 0.12 4.45
C MET A 128 0.75 -0.18 5.94
N ARG A 129 -0.02 0.66 6.65
CA ARG A 129 -0.33 0.43 8.08
C ARG A 129 -1.11 -0.87 8.27
N VAL A 130 -2.12 -1.10 7.44
CA VAL A 130 -2.94 -2.32 7.49
C VAL A 130 -2.08 -3.56 7.21
N LEU A 131 -1.18 -3.49 6.22
CA LEU A 131 -0.26 -4.59 5.92
C LEU A 131 0.64 -4.93 7.11
N VAL A 132 1.23 -3.92 7.77
CA VAL A 132 2.08 -4.13 8.96
C VAL A 132 1.31 -4.85 10.07
N VAL A 133 0.05 -4.47 10.30
CA VAL A 133 -0.81 -5.15 11.28
C VAL A 133 -1.07 -6.61 10.85
N GLY A 134 -1.41 -6.85 9.59
CA GLY A 134 -1.65 -8.20 9.05
C GLY A 134 -0.41 -9.10 9.17
N MET A 135 0.76 -8.57 8.81
CA MET A 135 2.04 -9.27 8.96
C MET A 135 2.39 -9.56 10.42
N ALA A 136 2.16 -8.61 11.33
CA ALA A 136 2.42 -8.82 12.75
C ALA A 136 1.54 -9.94 13.33
N LEU A 137 0.25 -9.96 12.99
CA LEU A 137 -0.66 -11.03 13.39
C LEU A 137 -0.21 -12.39 12.85
N TYR A 138 0.21 -12.43 11.58
CA TYR A 138 0.76 -13.63 10.98
C TYR A 138 2.02 -14.13 11.71
N CYS A 139 2.97 -13.24 12.01
CA CYS A 139 4.18 -13.59 12.77
C CYS A 139 3.86 -14.11 14.18
N VAL A 140 2.92 -13.49 14.88
CA VAL A 140 2.44 -13.96 16.19
C VAL A 140 1.86 -15.37 16.07
N ALA A 141 1.08 -15.65 15.02
CA ALA A 141 0.52 -16.97 14.79
C ALA A 141 1.61 -18.04 14.63
N ILE A 142 2.63 -17.76 13.81
CA ILE A 142 3.78 -18.64 13.61
C ILE A 142 4.55 -18.84 14.92
N ALA A 143 4.74 -17.78 15.72
CA ALA A 143 5.40 -17.90 17.02
C ALA A 143 4.62 -18.80 17.98
N ILE A 144 3.29 -18.66 18.05
CA ILE A 144 2.42 -19.53 18.87
C ILE A 144 2.54 -20.99 18.42
N MET A 145 2.54 -21.22 17.10
CA MET A 145 2.68 -22.55 16.50
C MET A 145 4.03 -23.19 16.88
N LEU A 146 5.11 -22.41 16.87
CA LEU A 146 6.46 -22.88 17.25
C LEU A 146 6.60 -23.15 18.74
N VAL A 147 5.97 -22.36 19.60
CA VAL A 147 5.99 -22.55 21.06
C VAL A 147 5.12 -23.74 21.48
N ASN A 148 4.05 -24.05 20.74
CA ASN A 148 3.12 -25.14 21.05
C ASN A 148 3.06 -26.21 19.93
N PRO A 149 4.14 -26.96 19.69
CA PRO A 149 4.16 -27.97 18.62
C PRO A 149 3.24 -29.18 18.87
N HIS A 150 2.68 -29.32 20.08
CA HIS A 150 2.19 -30.60 20.63
C HIS A 150 0.78 -31.07 20.21
N GLN A 151 0.06 -30.42 19.29
CA GLN A 151 -1.23 -30.96 18.79
C GLN A 151 -1.11 -31.81 17.51
N ALA A 152 0.07 -31.86 16.87
CA ALA A 152 0.28 -32.68 15.67
C ALA A 152 0.59 -34.17 15.94
N VAL A 153 0.88 -34.55 17.20
CA VAL A 153 1.37 -35.90 17.56
C VAL A 153 0.26 -36.84 18.06
N GLY A 154 -0.97 -36.34 18.26
CA GLY A 154 -2.08 -37.12 18.82
C GLY A 154 -3.00 -37.84 17.82
N ALA A 155 -2.89 -37.57 16.51
CA ALA A 155 -3.85 -38.04 15.50
C ALA A 155 -3.35 -39.21 14.62
N PHE A 156 -2.18 -39.78 14.94
CA PHE A 156 -1.61 -40.97 14.27
C PHE A 156 -1.42 -42.15 15.24
N ARG A 157 -2.34 -42.32 16.18
CA ARG A 157 -2.51 -43.56 16.95
C ARG A 157 -3.92 -44.07 16.78
#